data_AF-A0A0L8N3D4-F1
#
_entry.id   AF-A0A0L8N3D4-F1
#
_cell.length_a   1.000
_cell.length_b   1.000
_cell.length_c   1.000
_cell.angle_alpha   90.00
_cell.angle_beta   90.00
_cell.angle_gamma   90.00
#
_symmetry.space_group_name_H-M   'P 1'
#
loop_
_entity.id
_entity.type
_entity.pdbx_description
1 polymer ?
#
loop_
_entity_poly.entity_id
_entity_poly.type
_entity_poly.pdbx_seq_one_letter_code
_entity_poly.pdbx_strand_id
1 'polypeptide(L)'
;MGRRSPYPEEFRKDAVALYRAADGKRTYASVAADLGITAESLWTWVRKEEAQAVPGRRDAGGNEADELTRLRAENARLLKAEKEWRLEREILRRAAAYFAREVK
;
A
#
# COMPACT_ATOMS: atom_id res chain seq x y z
N MET A 1 -10.88 -16.55 -18.97
CA MET A 1 -10.20 -15.79 -20.05
C MET A 1 -10.55 -14.32 -19.90
N GLY A 2 -9.63 -13.48 -19.44
CA GLY A 2 -9.92 -12.05 -19.24
C GLY A 2 -10.18 -11.36 -20.57
N ARG A 3 -11.31 -10.64 -20.68
CA ARG A 3 -11.61 -9.80 -21.85
C ARG A 3 -10.47 -8.79 -22.03
N ARG A 4 -9.83 -8.80 -23.21
CA ARG A 4 -8.87 -7.76 -23.58
C ARG A 4 -9.63 -6.44 -23.68
N SER A 5 -9.16 -5.44 -22.96
CA SER A 5 -9.70 -4.09 -23.04
C SER A 5 -9.60 -3.61 -24.49
N PRO A 6 -10.64 -2.95 -25.05
CA PRO A 6 -10.60 -2.42 -26.41
C PRO A 6 -9.64 -1.23 -26.54
N TYR A 7 -9.16 -0.70 -25.42
CA TYR A 7 -8.28 0.47 -25.38
C TYR A 7 -6.81 0.08 -25.54
N PRO A 8 -6.06 0.76 -26.42
CA PRO A 8 -4.60 0.59 -26.55
C PRO A 8 -3.86 0.76 -25.22
N GLU A 9 -2.66 0.19 -25.10
CA GLU A 9 -1.84 0.35 -23.89
C GLU A 9 -1.44 1.80 -23.63
N GLU A 10 -1.06 2.54 -24.68
CA GLU A 10 -0.67 3.94 -24.59
C GLU A 10 -1.80 4.79 -24.01
N PHE A 11 -3.02 4.64 -24.55
CA PHE A 11 -4.21 5.32 -24.03
C PHE A 11 -4.46 5.05 -22.54
N ARG A 12 -4.26 3.79 -22.10
CA ARG A 12 -4.43 3.42 -20.70
C ARG A 12 -3.38 4.09 -19.81
N LYS A 13 -2.11 4.15 -20.25
CA LYS A 13 -1.03 4.82 -19.52
C LYS A 13 -1.27 6.33 -19.43
N ASP A 14 -1.69 6.96 -20.53
CA ASP A 14 -2.00 8.39 -20.57
C ASP A 14 -3.19 8.73 -19.66
N ALA A 15 -4.24 7.91 -19.66
CA ALA A 15 -5.39 8.08 -18.77
C ALA A 15 -4.98 7.98 -17.28
N VAL A 16 -4.12 7.03 -16.93
CA VAL A 16 -3.57 6.89 -15.57
C VAL A 16 -2.69 8.08 -15.21
N ALA A 17 -1.82 8.54 -16.12
CA ALA A 17 -0.97 9.69 -15.91
C ALA A 17 -1.78 10.98 -15.69
N LEU A 18 -2.84 11.18 -16.48
CA LEU A 18 -3.77 12.31 -16.35
C LEU A 18 -4.44 12.33 -14.97
N TYR A 19 -4.91 11.18 -14.49
CA TYR A 19 -5.49 11.07 -13.15
C TYR A 19 -4.47 11.40 -12.05
N ARG A 20 -3.24 10.88 -12.15
CA ARG A 20 -2.17 11.14 -11.17
C ARG A 20 -1.72 12.60 -11.17
N ALA A 21 -1.64 13.24 -12.33
CA ALA A 21 -1.27 14.65 -12.47
C ALA A 21 -2.27 15.60 -11.79
N ALA A 22 -3.51 15.15 -11.58
CA ALA A 22 -4.52 15.92 -10.85
C ALA A 22 -4.29 15.95 -9.33
N ASP A 23 -3.34 15.17 -8.79
CA ASP A 23 -2.92 15.19 -7.37
C ASP A 23 -4.11 15.12 -6.39
N GLY A 24 -5.04 14.19 -6.65
CA GLY A 24 -6.24 14.00 -5.83
C GLY A 24 -7.36 15.03 -6.00
N LYS A 25 -7.18 16.06 -6.83
CA LYS A 25 -8.19 17.12 -7.07
C LYS A 25 -9.32 16.68 -8.00
N ARG A 26 -9.12 15.59 -8.77
CA ARG A 26 -10.12 15.02 -9.68
C ARG A 26 -10.47 13.61 -9.28
N THR A 27 -11.76 13.27 -9.38
CA THR A 27 -12.26 11.93 -9.13
C THR A 27 -12.08 11.04 -10.37
N TYR A 28 -12.07 9.71 -10.17
CA TYR A 28 -12.10 8.76 -11.28
C TYR A 28 -13.24 9.03 -12.25
N ALA A 29 -14.42 9.38 -11.73
CA ALA A 29 -15.60 9.68 -12.54
C ALA A 29 -15.41 10.93 -13.42
N SER A 30 -14.80 12.00 -12.89
CA SER A 30 -14.54 13.22 -13.66
C SER A 30 -13.55 12.97 -14.79
N VAL A 31 -12.42 12.28 -14.51
CA VAL A 31 -11.42 11.98 -15.54
C VAL A 31 -11.96 10.99 -16.57
N ALA A 32 -12.73 10.00 -16.14
CA ALA A 32 -13.35 9.03 -17.04
C ALA A 32 -14.40 9.68 -17.96
N ALA A 33 -15.18 10.63 -17.45
CA ALA A 33 -16.14 11.41 -18.25
C ALA A 33 -15.43 12.22 -19.34
N ASP A 34 -14.33 12.91 -19.02
CA ASP A 34 -13.53 13.67 -19.98
C ASP A 34 -12.94 12.78 -21.10
N LEU A 35 -12.62 11.53 -20.76
CA LEU A 35 -12.03 10.54 -21.68
C LEU A 35 -13.07 9.65 -22.40
N GLY A 36 -14.36 9.78 -22.07
CA GLY A 36 -15.42 8.94 -22.64
C GLY A 36 -15.34 7.46 -22.23
N ILE A 37 -14.77 7.15 -21.07
CA ILE A 37 -14.63 5.78 -20.54
C ILE A 37 -15.44 5.59 -19.26
N THR A 38 -15.56 4.34 -18.79
CA THR A 38 -16.17 4.09 -17.47
C THR A 38 -15.17 4.36 -16.35
N ALA A 39 -15.65 4.93 -15.23
CA ALA A 39 -14.84 5.18 -14.05
C ALA A 39 -14.18 3.91 -13.50
N GLU A 40 -14.87 2.77 -13.61
CA GLU A 40 -14.36 1.45 -13.22
C GLU A 40 -13.16 1.01 -14.08
N SER A 41 -13.17 1.32 -15.38
CA SER A 41 -12.05 1.02 -16.28
C SER A 41 -10.80 1.79 -15.86
N LEU A 42 -10.95 3.08 -15.59
CA LEU A 42 -9.85 3.94 -15.14
C LEU A 42 -9.33 3.47 -13.77
N TRP A 43 -10.22 3.18 -12.82
CA TRP A 43 -9.84 2.65 -11.51
C TRP A 43 -9.03 1.35 -11.62
N THR A 44 -9.48 0.43 -12.46
CA THR A 44 -8.80 -0.85 -12.70
C THR A 44 -7.38 -0.65 -13.26
N TRP A 45 -7.19 0.31 -14.18
CA TRP A 45 -5.88 0.59 -14.75
C TRP A 45 -4.93 1.23 -13.74
N VAL A 46 -5.41 2.20 -12.95
CA VAL A 46 -4.62 2.85 -11.90
C VAL A 46 -4.15 1.81 -10.87
N ARG A 47 -5.06 0.94 -10.41
CA ARG A 47 -4.76 -0.17 -9.48
C ARG A 47 -3.74 -1.16 -10.04
N LYS A 48 -3.85 -1.49 -11.33
CA LYS A 48 -2.92 -2.41 -12.00
C LYS A 48 -1.51 -1.82 -12.09
N GLU A 49 -1.38 -0.54 -12.43
CA GLU A 49 -0.09 0.16 -12.48
C GLU A 49 0.54 0.31 -11.08
N GLU A 50 -0.27 0.58 -10.04
CA GLU A 50 0.21 0.60 -8.65
C GLU A 50 0.72 -0.78 -8.19
N ALA A 51 0.03 -1.86 -8.57
CA ALA A 51 0.46 -3.23 -8.26
C ALA A 51 1.74 -3.62 -9.01
N GLN A 52 2.00 -3.06 -10.20
CA GLN A 52 3.24 -3.28 -10.95
C GLN A 52 4.43 -2.45 -10.42
N ALA A 53 4.16 -1.25 -9.90
CA ALA A 53 5.18 -0.38 -9.31
C ALA A 53 5.77 -0.91 -7.99
N VAL A 54 5.10 -1.84 -7.31
CA VAL A 54 5.59 -2.52 -6.10
C VAL A 54 6.12 -3.91 -6.46
N PRO A 55 7.44 -4.14 -6.50
CA PRO A 55 7.99 -5.46 -6.78
C PRO A 55 7.63 -6.42 -5.64
N GLY A 56 6.68 -7.32 -5.89
CA GLY A 56 6.20 -8.30 -4.89
C GLY A 56 4.68 -8.36 -4.70
N ARG A 57 3.91 -7.42 -5.28
CA ARG A 57 2.43 -7.39 -5.22
C ARG A 57 1.75 -8.05 -6.43
N ARG A 58 2.38 -9.07 -7.00
CA ARG A 58 1.76 -9.92 -8.04
C ARG A 58 0.83 -10.90 -7.33
N ASP A 59 -0.34 -10.43 -6.87
CA ASP A 59 -1.56 -11.21 -6.56
C ASP A 59 -2.66 -10.29 -5.97
N ALA A 60 -2.95 -9.16 -6.60
CA ALA A 60 -4.05 -8.27 -6.16
C ALA A 60 -5.27 -8.41 -7.08
N GLY A 61 -5.69 -9.65 -7.31
CA GLY A 61 -7.08 -10.00 -7.60
C GLY A 61 -7.77 -10.64 -6.39
N GLY A 62 -7.11 -10.66 -5.23
CA GLY A 62 -7.63 -11.19 -3.98
C GLY A 62 -8.51 -10.16 -3.27
N ASN A 63 -9.67 -10.61 -2.84
CA ASN A 63 -10.69 -9.91 -2.08
C ASN A 63 -10.09 -8.93 -1.05
N GLU A 64 -10.54 -7.67 -1.02
CA GLU A 64 -10.10 -6.63 -0.07
C GLU A 64 -10.18 -7.09 1.39
N ALA A 65 -11.12 -8.01 1.69
CA ALA A 65 -11.25 -8.65 2.99
C ALA A 65 -10.05 -9.54 3.37
N ASP A 66 -9.42 -10.21 2.42
CA ASP A 66 -8.27 -11.08 2.64
C ASP A 66 -7.00 -10.25 2.89
N GLU A 67 -6.85 -9.15 2.14
CA GLU A 67 -5.78 -8.17 2.36
C GLU A 67 -5.92 -7.50 3.74
N LEU A 68 -7.14 -7.10 4.11
CA LEU A 68 -7.43 -6.54 5.44
C LEU A 68 -7.11 -7.53 6.57
N THR A 69 -7.44 -8.81 6.38
CA THR A 69 -7.16 -9.87 7.35
C THR A 69 -5.66 -10.10 7.50
N ARG A 70 -4.93 -10.17 6.39
CA ARG A 70 -3.46 -10.29 6.39
C ARG A 70 -2.81 -9.09 7.09
N LEU A 71 -3.23 -7.87 6.75
CA LEU A 71 -2.69 -6.64 7.34
C LEU A 71 -2.97 -6.57 8.84
N ARG A 72 -4.13 -7.03 9.32
CA ARG A 72 -4.44 -7.11 10.76
C ARG A 72 -3.52 -8.11 11.47
N ALA A 73 -3.29 -9.28 10.88
CA ALA A 73 -2.39 -10.28 11.44
C ALA A 73 -0.93 -9.77 11.51
N GLU A 74 -0.48 -9.07 10.47
CA GLU A 74 0.85 -8.49 10.42
C GLU A 74 1.02 -7.37 11.45
N ASN A 75 0.03 -6.46 11.58
CA ASN A 75 0.03 -5.44 12.63
C ASN A 75 0.08 -6.04 14.04
N ALA A 76 -0.69 -7.10 14.30
CA ALA A 76 -0.66 -7.77 15.60
C ALA A 76 0.72 -8.36 15.92
N ARG A 77 1.39 -8.97 14.93
CA ARG A 77 2.76 -9.49 15.06
C ARG A 77 3.76 -8.37 15.34
N LEU A 78 3.68 -7.27 14.61
CA LEU A 78 4.59 -6.12 14.79
C LEU A 78 4.42 -5.49 16.18
N LEU A 79 3.17 -5.32 16.64
CA LEU A 79 2.90 -4.80 17.99
C LEU A 79 3.44 -5.73 19.09
N LYS A 80 3.40 -7.05 18.88
CA LYS A 80 3.99 -8.00 19.84
C LYS A 80 5.52 -7.84 19.88
N ALA A 81 6.15 -7.83 18.71
CA ALA A 81 7.59 -7.63 18.62
C ALA A 81 7.99 -6.30 19.28
N GLU A 82 7.30 -5.20 18.97
CA GLU A 82 7.61 -3.89 19.56
C GLU A 82 7.56 -3.90 21.09
N LYS A 83 6.59 -4.61 21.69
CA LYS A 83 6.52 -4.77 23.15
C LYS A 83 7.73 -5.52 23.70
N GLU A 84 8.15 -6.61 23.05
CA GLU A 84 9.34 -7.38 23.44
C GLU A 84 10.61 -6.50 23.37
N TRP A 85 10.83 -5.82 22.24
CA TRP A 85 11.96 -4.90 22.06
C TRP A 85 11.98 -3.77 23.10
N ARG A 86 10.83 -3.20 23.46
CA ARG A 86 10.74 -2.17 24.50
C ARG A 86 11.12 -2.70 25.87
N LEU A 87 10.71 -3.92 26.22
CA LEU A 87 11.07 -4.55 27.49
C LEU A 87 12.57 -4.83 27.57
N GLU A 88 13.16 -5.41 26.52
CA GLU A 88 14.60 -5.65 26.43
C GLU A 88 15.39 -4.35 26.61
N ARG A 89 14.99 -3.30 25.89
CA ARG A 89 15.63 -1.98 25.99
C ARG A 89 15.53 -1.40 27.39
N GLU A 90 14.42 -1.58 28.09
CA GLU A 90 14.24 -1.10 29.45
C GLU A 90 15.11 -1.88 30.45
N ILE A 91 15.24 -3.20 30.28
CA ILE A 91 16.16 -4.03 31.09
C ILE A 91 17.60 -3.56 30.88
N LEU A 92 18.03 -3.39 29.63
CA LEU A 92 19.37 -2.91 29.30
C LEU A 92 19.63 -1.51 29.88
N ARG A 93 18.65 -0.61 29.81
CA ARG A 93 18.75 0.72 30.42
C ARG A 93 18.94 0.63 31.93
N ARG A 94 18.16 -0.20 32.62
CA ARG A 94 18.28 -0.39 34.07
C ARG A 94 19.61 -1.00 34.47
N ALA A 95 20.09 -1.99 33.72
CA ALA A 95 21.40 -2.59 33.93
C ALA A 95 22.52 -1.54 33.75
N ALA A 96 22.49 -0.77 32.67
CA ALA A 96 23.46 0.31 32.43
C ALA A 96 23.45 1.36 33.55
N ALA A 97 22.27 1.74 34.04
CA ALA A 97 22.14 2.68 35.17
C ALA A 97 22.68 2.09 36.48
N TYR A 98 22.50 0.79 36.73
CA TYR A 98 23.07 0.11 37.89
C TYR A 98 24.60 0.10 37.82
N PHE A 99 25.18 -0.35 36.70
CA PHE A 99 26.64 -0.38 36.53
C PHE A 99 27.25 1.02 36.62
N ALA A 100 26.64 2.04 36.01
CA ALA A 100 27.13 3.42 36.10
C ALA A 100 27.16 3.99 37.53
N ARG A 101 26.38 3.42 38.46
CA ARG A 101 26.41 3.78 39.89
C ARG A 101 27.47 3.02 40.68
N GLU A 102 27.78 1.79 40.30
CA GLU A 102 28.82 0.96 40.93
C GLU A 102 30.25 1.39 40.54
N VAL A 103 30.44 2.04 39.38
CA VAL A 103 31.77 2.54 38.94
C VAL A 103 32.10 3.93 39.50
N LYS A 104 31.34 4.42 40.49
CA LYS A 104 31.51 5.74 41.12
C LYS A 104 31.81 5.60 42.60
#